data_AF-A0A9X3NIF2-F1
#
_entry.id   AF-A0A9X3NIF2-F1
#
_cell.length_a   1.000
_cell.length_b   1.000
_cell.length_c   1.000
_cell.angle_alpha   90.00
_cell.angle_beta   90.00
_cell.angle_gamma   90.00
#
_symmetry.space_group_name_H-M   'P 1'
#
loop_
_entity.id
_entity.type
_entity.pdbx_description
1 polymer ?
#
loop_
_entity_poly.entity_id
_entity_poly.type
_entity_poly.pdbx_seq_one_letter_code
_entity_poly.pdbx_strand_id
1 'polypeptide(L)'
;MRLLPVAAAVAALLVPAAPAFAGDPTMPLWQVHAGMRCTGYSVIQGTAISTFDVDVLDVAAGEATGSSGRILIGVSGPAVDATGIGPGFSGSPIYCADEAGVQRVIGAISESINEYGGKAALATPIDAIIGTPVDVPGRTNATSTKTAKASGAAHAATAGGAKASGAAGAGGAKARASKS
;
A
#
# COMPACT_ATOMS: atom_id res chain seq x y z
N MET A 1 -28.06 -41.57 -47.19
CA MET A 1 -28.26 -40.13 -46.95
C MET A 1 -27.82 -39.82 -45.52
N ARG A 2 -26.57 -39.40 -45.32
CA ARG A 2 -25.95 -39.12 -44.01
C ARG A 2 -26.06 -37.62 -43.72
N LEU A 3 -27.06 -37.20 -42.94
CA LEU A 3 -27.30 -35.77 -42.61
C LEU A 3 -27.25 -35.47 -41.10
N LEU A 4 -26.76 -36.39 -40.28
CA LEU A 4 -26.76 -36.25 -38.82
C LEU A 4 -25.56 -35.54 -38.14
N PRO A 5 -24.43 -35.15 -38.77
CA PRO A 5 -23.34 -34.53 -38.00
C PRO A 5 -23.47 -33.00 -37.85
N VAL A 6 -24.34 -32.35 -38.63
CA VAL A 6 -24.38 -30.87 -38.70
C VAL A 6 -25.08 -30.26 -37.48
N ALA A 7 -26.06 -30.94 -36.89
CA ALA A 7 -26.80 -30.42 -35.73
C ALA A 7 -25.96 -30.37 -34.44
N ALA A 8 -25.03 -31.31 -34.24
CA ALA A 8 -24.16 -31.34 -33.06
C ALA A 8 -23.08 -30.24 -33.07
N ALA A 9 -22.66 -29.80 -34.27
CA ALA A 9 -21.67 -28.72 -34.41
C ALA A 9 -22.25 -27.33 -34.06
N VAL A 10 -23.56 -27.13 -34.25
CA VAL A 10 -24.23 -25.85 -33.93
C VAL A 10 -24.54 -25.74 -32.43
N ALA A 11 -24.83 -26.86 -31.76
CA ALA A 11 -25.09 -26.86 -30.32
C ALA A 11 -23.83 -26.58 -29.47
N ALA A 12 -22.63 -26.87 -29.98
CA ALA A 12 -21.36 -26.60 -29.29
C ALA A 12 -20.95 -25.11 -29.29
N LEU A 13 -21.59 -24.27 -30.11
CA LEU A 13 -21.30 -22.83 -30.22
C LEU A 13 -22.11 -21.96 -29.25
N LEU A 14 -22.98 -22.56 -28.43
CA LEU A 14 -23.85 -21.85 -27.47
C LEU A 14 -23.31 -21.87 -26.03
N VAL A 15 -22.04 -22.21 -25.80
CA VAL A 15 -21.44 -22.09 -24.47
C VAL A 15 -21.35 -20.61 -24.11
N PRO A 16 -22.07 -20.12 -23.08
CA PRO A 16 -21.95 -18.73 -22.67
C PRO A 16 -20.54 -18.50 -22.14
N ALA A 17 -19.83 -17.54 -22.72
CA ALA A 17 -18.55 -17.07 -22.19
C ALA A 17 -18.82 -16.44 -20.81
N ALA A 18 -18.25 -17.03 -19.76
CA ALA A 18 -18.31 -16.42 -18.43
C ALA A 18 -17.60 -15.05 -18.49
N PRO A 19 -18.14 -14.01 -17.84
CA PRO A 19 -17.47 -12.73 -17.75
C PRO A 19 -16.12 -12.92 -17.05
N ALA A 20 -15.04 -12.57 -17.74
CA ALA A 20 -13.72 -12.49 -17.12
C ALA A 20 -13.64 -11.17 -16.33
N PHE A 21 -13.74 -11.25 -15.01
CA PHE A 21 -13.39 -10.12 -14.15
C PHE A 21 -11.87 -9.98 -14.14
N ALA A 22 -11.38 -8.80 -14.49
CA ALA A 22 -9.96 -8.46 -14.39
C ALA A 22 -9.67 -8.03 -12.93
N GLY A 23 -8.94 -8.86 -12.19
CA GLY A 23 -8.52 -8.61 -10.82
C GLY A 23 -8.88 -9.74 -9.87
N ASP A 24 -8.10 -9.87 -8.80
CA ASP A 24 -8.41 -10.82 -7.72
C ASP A 24 -9.69 -10.40 -7.00
N PRO A 25 -10.52 -11.36 -6.55
CA PRO A 25 -11.72 -11.05 -5.79
C PRO A 25 -11.36 -10.27 -4.52
N THR A 26 -12.08 -9.19 -4.26
CA THR A 26 -11.82 -8.30 -3.12
C THR A 26 -12.82 -8.56 -1.98
N MET A 27 -12.37 -8.31 -0.76
CA MET A 27 -13.23 -8.28 0.42
C MET A 27 -13.19 -6.86 1.01
N PRO A 28 -14.32 -6.13 1.00
CA PRO A 28 -14.37 -4.76 1.48
C PRO A 28 -14.17 -4.68 2.99
N LEU A 29 -13.70 -3.52 3.48
CA LEU A 29 -13.27 -3.32 4.87
C LEU A 29 -14.37 -3.68 5.89
N TRP A 30 -15.64 -3.42 5.56
CA TRP A 30 -16.76 -3.70 6.47
C TRP A 30 -17.01 -5.20 6.71
N GLN A 31 -16.47 -6.09 5.86
CA GLN A 31 -16.48 -7.54 6.08
C GLN A 31 -15.30 -8.00 6.93
N VAL A 32 -14.23 -7.20 7.01
CA VAL A 32 -13.02 -7.52 7.76
C VAL A 32 -13.25 -7.23 9.24
N HIS A 33 -12.90 -8.17 10.10
CA HIS A 33 -13.04 -8.05 11.54
C HIS A 33 -11.88 -8.71 12.29
N ALA A 34 -11.67 -8.30 13.54
CA ALA A 34 -10.67 -8.89 14.41
C ALA A 34 -10.89 -10.40 14.59
N GLY A 35 -9.80 -11.16 14.65
CA GLY A 35 -9.80 -12.62 14.78
C GLY A 35 -9.79 -13.38 13.46
N MET A 36 -9.90 -12.69 12.31
CA MET A 36 -9.76 -13.34 11.01
C MET A 36 -8.33 -13.85 10.77
N ARG A 37 -8.25 -15.06 10.21
CA ARG A 37 -6.99 -15.65 9.74
C ARG A 37 -6.86 -15.53 8.24
N CYS A 38 -5.70 -15.06 7.85
CA CYS A 38 -5.39 -14.60 6.51
C CYS A 38 -3.97 -15.05 6.13
N THR A 39 -3.63 -14.88 4.86
CA THR A 39 -2.32 -15.19 4.31
C THR A 39 -1.74 -13.95 3.66
N GLY A 40 -0.52 -13.58 4.07
CA GLY A 40 0.26 -12.54 3.43
C GLY A 40 1.22 -13.11 2.40
N TYR A 41 1.46 -12.35 1.33
CA TYR A 41 2.39 -12.72 0.26
C TYR A 41 3.43 -11.64 0.10
N SER A 42 4.72 -11.99 0.06
CA SER A 42 5.80 -11.04 -0.17
C SER A 42 6.98 -11.71 -0.89
N VAL A 43 7.92 -10.90 -1.39
CA VAL A 43 9.19 -11.39 -1.93
C VAL A 43 10.29 -11.04 -0.93
N ILE A 44 10.78 -12.05 -0.22
CA ILE A 44 11.79 -11.86 0.83
C ILE A 44 13.21 -12.02 0.27
N GLN A 45 13.38 -12.93 -0.69
CA GLN A 45 14.67 -13.20 -1.33
C GLN A 45 14.51 -13.48 -2.82
N GLY A 46 15.33 -12.81 -3.64
CA GLY A 46 15.31 -12.95 -5.09
C GLY A 46 13.97 -12.51 -5.69
N THR A 47 13.27 -13.45 -6.32
CA THR A 47 11.95 -13.23 -6.95
C THR A 47 10.89 -14.23 -6.47
N ALA A 48 11.22 -15.07 -5.48
CA ALA A 48 10.33 -16.09 -4.99
C ALA A 48 9.26 -15.47 -4.07
N ILE A 49 7.99 -15.76 -4.38
CA ILE A 49 6.86 -15.37 -3.53
C ILE A 49 6.87 -16.29 -2.30
N SER A 50 6.97 -15.68 -1.13
CA SER A 50 6.91 -16.33 0.18
C SER A 50 5.57 -15.99 0.84
N THR A 51 5.00 -16.96 1.55
CA THR A 51 3.76 -16.79 2.31
C THR A 51 4.03 -16.76 3.81
N PHE A 52 3.18 -16.06 4.54
CA PHE A 52 3.19 -16.02 6.00
C PHE A 52 1.76 -15.90 6.52
N ASP A 53 1.57 -16.33 7.76
CA ASP A 53 0.28 -16.26 8.44
C ASP A 53 0.03 -14.84 8.92
N VAL A 54 -1.22 -14.39 8.76
CA VAL A 54 -1.68 -13.07 9.16
C VAL A 54 -2.93 -13.22 10.03
N ASP A 55 -2.88 -12.69 11.24
CA ASP A 55 -4.04 -12.54 12.11
C ASP A 55 -4.50 -11.08 12.09
N VAL A 56 -5.79 -10.84 11.85
CA VAL A 56 -6.37 -9.49 12.00
C VAL A 56 -6.56 -9.23 13.49
N LEU A 57 -5.83 -8.28 14.03
CA LEU A 57 -5.88 -7.95 15.47
C LEU A 57 -6.98 -6.93 15.76
N ASP A 58 -7.11 -5.92 14.91
CA ASP A 58 -8.13 -4.89 15.03
C ASP A 58 -8.38 -4.20 13.68
N VAL A 59 -9.53 -3.54 13.55
CA VAL A 59 -9.90 -2.76 12.38
C VAL A 59 -10.30 -1.36 12.83
N ALA A 60 -9.40 -0.39 12.61
CA ALA A 60 -9.69 1.00 12.83
C ALA A 60 -10.56 1.52 11.67
N ALA A 61 -11.86 1.68 11.92
CA ALA A 61 -12.73 2.37 10.99
C ALA A 61 -12.21 3.81 10.77
N GLY A 62 -12.18 4.25 9.53
CA GLY A 62 -11.89 5.64 9.24
C GLY A 62 -12.97 6.52 9.85
N GLU A 63 -12.58 7.50 10.67
CA GLU A 63 -13.50 8.53 11.14
C GLU A 63 -14.24 9.17 9.95
N ALA A 64 -15.43 9.73 10.21
CA ALA A 64 -16.30 10.41 9.24
C ALA A 64 -15.66 11.61 8.49
N THR A 65 -14.36 11.84 8.67
CA THR A 65 -13.53 12.92 8.12
C THR A 65 -12.72 12.51 6.88
N GLY A 66 -12.95 11.33 6.31
CA GLY A 66 -12.39 10.94 5.00
C GLY A 66 -11.10 10.11 5.04
N SER A 67 -10.76 9.53 6.19
CA SER A 67 -9.71 8.49 6.26
C SER A 67 -10.30 7.14 5.83
N SER A 68 -9.57 6.33 5.07
CA SER A 68 -10.05 5.06 4.52
C SER A 68 -10.01 3.88 5.52
N GLY A 69 -9.83 4.15 6.81
CA GLY A 69 -9.58 3.13 7.84
C GLY A 69 -8.21 2.45 7.73
N ARG A 70 -7.85 1.66 8.74
CA ARG A 70 -6.62 0.85 8.80
C ARG A 70 -6.90 -0.50 9.43
N ILE A 71 -6.17 -1.51 8.99
CA ILE A 71 -6.26 -2.86 9.55
C ILE A 71 -4.97 -3.10 10.34
N LEU A 72 -5.09 -3.41 11.62
CA LEU A 72 -3.97 -3.82 12.46
C LEU A 72 -3.83 -5.34 12.34
N ILE A 73 -2.64 -5.80 11.97
CA ILE A 73 -2.36 -7.22 11.78
C ILE A 73 -1.19 -7.69 12.63
N GLY A 74 -1.24 -8.96 13.03
CA GLY A 74 -0.13 -9.73 13.55
C GLY A 74 0.34 -10.72 12.49
N VAL A 75 1.64 -11.02 12.46
CA VAL A 75 2.22 -11.94 11.48
C VAL A 75 3.03 -13.04 12.15
N SER A 76 3.00 -14.23 11.55
CA SER A 76 3.77 -15.38 12.02
C SER A 76 4.14 -16.32 10.88
N GLY A 77 5.01 -17.28 11.16
CA GLY A 77 5.41 -18.34 10.24
C GLY A 77 6.84 -18.18 9.74
N PRO A 78 7.43 -19.24 9.16
CA PRO A 78 8.88 -19.35 8.96
C PRO A 78 9.51 -18.20 8.17
N ALA A 79 8.74 -17.62 7.24
CA ALA A 79 9.16 -16.51 6.39
C ALA A 79 9.43 -15.21 7.18
N VAL A 80 8.72 -15.00 8.30
CA VAL A 80 8.81 -13.79 9.12
C VAL A 80 9.25 -14.08 10.55
N ASP A 81 9.34 -15.33 11.00
CA ASP A 81 9.62 -15.72 12.39
C ASP A 81 10.93 -15.16 12.94
N ALA A 82 12.00 -15.13 12.13
CA ALA A 82 13.28 -14.62 12.56
C ALA A 82 13.39 -13.08 12.48
N THR A 83 12.77 -12.45 11.48
CA THR A 83 13.04 -11.04 11.13
C THR A 83 11.89 -10.09 11.40
N GLY A 84 10.67 -10.61 11.51
CA GLY A 84 9.44 -9.82 11.43
C GLY A 84 9.24 -9.20 10.04
N ILE A 85 8.35 -8.21 10.00
CA ILE A 85 8.11 -7.33 8.86
C ILE A 85 9.25 -6.32 8.76
N GLY A 86 10.11 -6.50 7.77
CA GLY A 86 11.23 -5.60 7.49
C GLY A 86 10.91 -4.53 6.43
N PRO A 87 11.89 -3.67 6.11
CA PRO A 87 11.81 -2.79 4.95
C PRO A 87 11.51 -3.58 3.68
N GLY A 88 10.66 -3.04 2.81
CA GLY A 88 10.28 -3.68 1.54
C GLY A 88 9.01 -4.54 1.59
N PHE A 89 8.43 -4.79 2.77
CA PHE A 89 7.13 -5.47 2.88
C PHE A 89 5.95 -4.58 2.51
N SER A 90 6.14 -3.26 2.40
CA SER A 90 5.08 -2.34 1.97
C SER A 90 4.54 -2.75 0.59
N GLY A 91 3.23 -2.81 0.44
CA GLY A 91 2.54 -3.29 -0.76
C GLY A 91 2.30 -4.80 -0.81
N SER A 92 2.80 -5.58 0.16
CA SER A 92 2.53 -7.02 0.25
C SER A 92 1.03 -7.27 0.46
N PRO A 93 0.34 -8.00 -0.44
CA PRO A 93 -1.09 -8.21 -0.32
C PRO A 93 -1.45 -9.23 0.77
N ILE A 94 -2.62 -9.06 1.36
CA ILE A 94 -3.17 -9.91 2.41
C ILE A 94 -4.51 -10.47 1.92
N TYR A 95 -4.65 -11.79 2.00
CA TYR A 95 -5.84 -12.53 1.57
C TYR A 95 -6.51 -13.23 2.73
N CYS A 96 -7.84 -13.16 2.80
CA CYS A 96 -8.62 -13.90 3.77
C CYS A 96 -9.71 -14.71 3.05
N ALA A 97 -10.08 -15.85 3.64
CA ALA A 97 -11.24 -16.60 3.15
C ALA A 97 -12.53 -15.84 3.47
N ASP A 98 -13.45 -15.74 2.51
CA ASP A 98 -14.84 -15.38 2.78
C ASP A 98 -15.64 -16.58 3.32
N GLU A 99 -16.93 -16.37 3.59
CA GLU A 99 -17.85 -17.42 4.05
C GLU A 99 -17.97 -18.61 3.07
N ALA A 100 -17.71 -18.39 1.79
CA ALA A 100 -17.70 -19.43 0.76
C ALA A 100 -16.33 -20.12 0.61
N GLY A 101 -15.33 -19.75 1.42
CA GLY A 101 -13.97 -20.28 1.37
C GLY A 101 -13.11 -19.69 0.24
N VAL A 102 -13.58 -18.67 -0.46
CA VAL A 102 -12.84 -18.00 -1.54
C VAL A 102 -11.83 -17.04 -0.91
N GLN A 103 -10.56 -17.15 -1.31
CA GLN A 103 -9.53 -16.20 -0.90
C GLN A 103 -9.76 -14.85 -1.57
N ARG A 104 -9.88 -13.81 -0.75
CA ARG A 104 -10.12 -12.44 -1.20
C ARG A 104 -9.10 -11.49 -0.65
N VAL A 105 -8.64 -10.56 -1.47
CA VAL A 105 -7.71 -9.51 -1.01
C VAL A 105 -8.47 -8.53 -0.11
N ILE A 106 -7.96 -8.34 1.11
CA ILE A 106 -8.50 -7.37 2.08
C ILE A 106 -7.73 -6.06 2.09
N GLY A 107 -6.50 -6.06 1.56
CA GLY A 107 -5.61 -4.91 1.57
C GLY A 107 -4.14 -5.29 1.36
N ALA A 108 -3.26 -4.33 1.65
CA ALA A 108 -1.82 -4.51 1.57
C ALA A 108 -1.11 -3.88 2.77
N ILE A 109 0.00 -4.48 3.19
CA ILE A 109 0.84 -3.95 4.29
C ILE A 109 1.31 -2.54 3.92
N SER A 110 1.11 -1.56 4.80
CA SER A 110 1.59 -0.19 4.62
C SER A 110 2.86 0.08 5.42
N GLU A 111 2.85 -0.26 6.72
CA GLU A 111 3.98 -0.02 7.62
C GLU A 111 4.11 -1.08 8.72
N SER A 112 5.34 -1.35 9.17
CA SER A 112 5.63 -2.21 10.32
C SER A 112 5.52 -1.46 11.64
N ILE A 113 5.13 -2.18 12.69
CA ILE A 113 5.13 -1.71 14.07
C ILE A 113 6.28 -2.42 14.79
N ASN A 114 7.40 -1.71 14.95
CA ASN A 114 8.65 -2.30 15.41
C ASN A 114 8.69 -2.60 16.92
N GLU A 115 7.74 -2.08 17.70
CA GLU A 115 7.69 -2.23 19.16
C GLU A 115 7.47 -3.69 19.61
N TYR A 116 6.95 -4.55 18.72
CA TYR A 116 6.70 -5.98 18.95
C TYR A 116 7.64 -6.89 18.15
N GLY A 117 8.92 -6.50 17.98
CA GLY A 117 9.89 -7.29 17.20
C GLY A 117 9.52 -7.38 15.71
N GLY A 118 8.81 -6.37 15.20
CA GLY A 118 8.34 -6.31 13.81
C GLY A 118 7.21 -7.31 13.50
N LYS A 119 6.53 -7.87 14.51
CA LYS A 119 5.45 -8.87 14.31
C LYS A 119 4.06 -8.28 14.14
N ALA A 120 3.94 -6.97 14.29
CA ALA A 120 2.71 -6.25 14.02
C ALA A 120 2.93 -5.27 12.87
N ALA A 121 1.89 -5.02 12.10
CA ALA A 121 1.91 -4.07 10.99
C ALA A 121 0.53 -3.44 10.81
N LEU A 122 0.51 -2.30 10.15
CA LEU A 122 -0.71 -1.72 9.62
C LEU A 122 -0.84 -2.11 8.14
N ALA A 123 -2.08 -2.30 7.72
CA ALA A 123 -2.44 -2.52 6.34
C ALA A 123 -3.46 -1.47 5.87
N THR A 124 -3.30 -1.08 4.61
CA THR A 124 -4.25 -0.22 3.89
C THR A 124 -5.35 -1.10 3.28
N PRO A 125 -6.63 -0.85 3.60
CA PRO A 125 -7.76 -1.63 3.07
C PRO A 125 -7.84 -1.59 1.54
N ILE A 126 -8.33 -2.67 0.93
CA ILE A 126 -8.44 -2.76 -0.54
C ILE A 126 -9.31 -1.65 -1.12
N ASP A 127 -10.42 -1.30 -0.46
CA ASP A 127 -11.33 -0.23 -0.88
C ASP A 127 -10.62 1.12 -1.01
N ALA A 128 -9.63 1.38 -0.14
CA ALA A 128 -8.82 2.59 -0.18
C ALA A 128 -7.89 2.60 -1.40
N ILE A 129 -7.30 1.45 -1.72
CA ILE A 129 -6.35 1.30 -2.83
C ILE A 129 -7.10 1.48 -4.17
N ILE A 130 -8.22 0.77 -4.35
CA ILE A 130 -8.99 0.80 -5.61
C ILE A 130 -9.83 2.08 -5.77
N GLY A 131 -10.22 2.71 -4.66
CA GLY A 131 -10.99 3.96 -4.66
C GLY A 131 -10.14 5.21 -4.91
N THR A 132 -8.81 5.10 -4.86
CA THR A 132 -7.91 6.22 -5.10
C THR A 132 -7.71 6.44 -6.61
N PRO A 133 -8.00 7.65 -7.15
CA PRO A 133 -7.73 7.95 -8.55
C PRO A 133 -6.23 7.85 -8.85
N VAL A 134 -5.87 7.12 -9.90
CA VAL A 134 -4.48 7.03 -10.38
C VAL A 134 -4.21 8.22 -11.31
N ASP A 135 -3.29 9.10 -10.92
CA ASP A 135 -2.74 10.11 -11.83
C ASP A 135 -1.71 9.47 -12.75
N VAL A 136 -1.93 9.54 -14.06
CA VAL A 136 -1.05 8.96 -15.07
C VAL A 136 -0.35 10.10 -15.80
N PRO A 137 0.96 10.32 -15.57
CA PRO A 137 1.70 11.36 -16.27
C PRO A 137 1.56 11.18 -17.79
N GLY A 138 1.00 12.19 -18.47
CA GLY A 138 0.80 12.19 -19.93
C GLY A 138 -0.59 11.84 -20.42
N ARG A 139 -1.56 11.48 -19.56
CA ARG A 139 -2.98 11.51 -19.92
C ARG A 139 -3.54 12.90 -19.63
N THR A 140 -3.76 13.70 -20.67
CA THR A 140 -4.53 14.94 -20.56
C THR A 140 -5.99 14.58 -20.24
N ASN A 141 -6.33 14.51 -18.96
CA ASN A 141 -7.72 14.46 -18.53
C ASN A 141 -8.39 15.75 -18.98
N ALA A 142 -9.23 15.67 -20.02
CA ALA A 142 -9.92 16.79 -20.66
C ALA A 142 -11.05 17.37 -19.80
N THR A 143 -10.82 17.60 -18.51
CA THR A 143 -11.80 18.17 -17.57
C THR A 143 -11.19 19.23 -16.65
N SER A 144 -10.08 19.86 -17.05
CA SER A 144 -9.58 21.08 -16.40
C SER A 144 -9.75 22.29 -17.31
N THR A 145 -11.00 22.62 -17.62
CA THR A 145 -11.39 23.96 -18.06
C THR A 145 -12.41 24.53 -17.09
N LYS A 146 -11.94 25.03 -15.93
CA LYS A 146 -12.41 26.29 -15.34
C LYS A 146 -11.54 26.73 -14.15
N THR A 147 -11.01 27.94 -14.31
CA THR A 147 -10.53 28.87 -13.27
C THR A 147 -9.07 28.74 -12.81
N ALA A 148 -8.13 28.97 -13.73
CA ALA A 148 -6.86 29.59 -13.37
C ALA A 148 -7.06 31.11 -13.26
N LYS A 149 -7.24 31.62 -12.03
CA LYS A 149 -7.04 33.04 -11.72
C LYS A 149 -5.70 33.18 -10.99
N ALA A 150 -4.88 34.06 -11.55
CA ALA A 150 -3.47 34.28 -11.25
C ALA A 150 -3.12 34.55 -9.78
N SER A 151 -1.96 34.04 -9.37
CA SER A 151 -1.06 34.74 -8.45
C SER A 151 0.38 34.32 -8.75
N GLY A 152 1.12 35.21 -9.42
CA GLY A 152 2.57 35.11 -9.53
C GLY A 152 3.25 35.74 -8.31
N ALA A 153 4.41 35.22 -7.96
CA ALA A 153 5.56 36.01 -7.50
C ALA A 153 6.79 35.09 -7.45
N ALA A 154 7.80 35.48 -8.20
CA ALA A 154 9.07 34.79 -8.36
C ALA A 154 9.88 34.67 -7.06
N HIS A 155 10.67 33.62 -6.94
CA HIS A 155 11.95 33.66 -6.21
C HIS A 155 13.05 33.27 -7.18
N ALA A 156 13.83 34.28 -7.54
CA ALA A 156 14.97 34.18 -8.43
C ALA A 156 16.13 33.45 -7.75
N ALA A 157 16.82 32.65 -8.54
CA ALA A 157 18.08 32.02 -8.23
C ALA A 157 19.20 33.06 -8.02
N THR A 158 20.09 32.81 -7.06
CA THR A 158 21.45 33.34 -7.08
C THR A 158 22.44 32.20 -6.82
N ALA A 159 23.08 31.78 -7.91
CA ALA A 159 24.34 31.06 -7.87
C ALA A 159 25.47 32.07 -7.62
N GLY A 160 26.44 31.72 -6.77
CA GLY A 160 27.65 32.50 -6.55
C GLY A 160 28.71 31.64 -5.88
N GLY A 161 29.73 31.25 -6.64
CA GLY A 161 30.89 30.51 -6.15
C GLY A 161 32.08 31.39 -5.78
N ALA A 162 33.13 30.69 -5.32
CA ALA A 162 34.55 31.06 -5.24
C ALA A 162 35.13 31.52 -3.86
N LYS A 163 35.90 30.59 -3.28
CA LYS A 163 37.22 30.66 -2.60
C LYS A 163 37.66 31.93 -1.82
N ALA A 164 38.12 31.74 -0.57
CA ALA A 164 39.54 31.64 -0.16
C ALA A 164 39.78 32.08 1.31
N SER A 165 40.55 31.24 2.04
CA SER A 165 41.64 31.54 2.99
C SER A 165 41.59 32.78 3.91
N GLY A 166 41.79 32.57 5.22
CA GLY A 166 42.34 33.61 6.09
C GLY A 166 42.17 33.36 7.57
N ALA A 167 43.29 33.22 8.29
CA ALA A 167 43.42 32.93 9.70
C ALA A 167 43.14 34.15 10.64
N ALA A 168 43.26 33.87 11.95
CA ALA A 168 43.22 34.75 13.14
C ALA A 168 41.82 34.83 13.80
N GLY A 169 41.62 34.51 15.08
CA GLY A 169 42.53 34.46 16.22
C GLY A 169 42.27 35.68 17.11
N ALA A 170 41.57 35.46 18.24
CA ALA A 170 41.25 36.32 19.40
C ALA A 170 39.74 36.22 19.67
N GLY A 171 39.24 35.75 20.82
CA GLY A 171 39.68 36.01 22.19
C GLY A 171 38.67 36.97 22.82
N GLY A 172 37.86 36.51 23.80
CA GLY A 172 37.02 37.45 24.55
C GLY A 172 35.78 36.90 25.25
N ALA A 173 36.00 36.38 26.46
CA ALA A 173 35.19 36.57 27.67
C ALA A 173 33.69 36.16 27.70
N LYS A 174 33.38 35.24 28.62
CA LYS A 174 32.30 35.49 29.57
C LYS A 174 32.71 35.17 31.00
N ALA A 175 32.61 36.22 31.81
CA ALA A 175 32.69 36.22 33.24
C ALA A 175 31.61 35.33 33.89
N ARG A 176 31.96 34.74 35.03
CA ARG A 176 31.00 34.54 36.12
C ARG A 176 31.75 34.61 37.44
N ALA A 177 31.55 35.70 38.16
CA ALA A 177 31.86 35.81 39.57
C ALA A 177 30.79 35.09 40.38
N SER A 178 31.21 34.32 41.39
CA SER A 178 30.42 34.09 42.59
C SER A 178 31.38 33.78 43.75
N LYS A 179 31.21 34.55 44.82
CA LYS A 179 31.88 34.47 46.11
C LYS A 179 31.83 33.07 46.73
N SER A 180 32.92 32.69 47.38
CA SER A 180 32.98 32.37 48.83
C SER A 180 34.38 32.68 49.32
#